data_AF-A0A1I4Q6W9-F1
#
_entry.id   AF-A0A1I4Q6W9-F1
#
_cell.length_a   1.000
_cell.length_b   1.000
_cell.length_c   1.000
_cell.angle_alpha   90.00
_cell.angle_beta   90.00
_cell.angle_gamma   90.00
#
_symmetry.space_group_name_H-M   'P 1'
#
loop_
_entity.id
_entity.type
_entity.pdbx_description
1 polymer ?
#
loop_
_entity_poly.entity_id
_entity_poly.type
_entity_poly.pdbx_seq_one_letter_code
_entity_poly.pdbx_strand_id
1 'polypeptide(L)'
;MKNSNASSAAGLAAGLGCLVVPLIIVLSPIIFFIYMIDTYKKEIFFGSFYIIYASIKVLVLEVPASNFPYGVLLFIGVILYGSMMIPKIRTLYDELPVLIPFLQMCFLMLIASIIGFYIINAWADNQTYAKVEAVLLTVTTFVLMRLLMSFWYYSFPISSMITREEEQDIQAIQVNGGSVSQTPLPHGWMHKNLVLFALIFVFFLTIFFLSKTPPVLDTDKLMKEQISREAAAGAILFYDEEKNGIQAKNFEVPVLTRSVSTRMLIWDYNLEDNDKVQILVDGKPIHDSIVLTNTPVAFTVPVPSVITIKGIQDQGGGLTYAVKFPQTRYTFFNIVAVNGVNTYTLKPTP
;
A
#
# COMPACT_ATOMS: atom_id res chain seq x y z
N MET A 1 56.21 3.70 -33.42
CA MET A 1 55.87 2.52 -32.62
C MET A 1 54.34 2.43 -32.53
N LYS A 2 53.73 1.44 -33.18
CA LYS A 2 52.27 1.23 -33.26
C LYS A 2 51.87 0.35 -32.07
N ASN A 3 51.00 0.85 -31.20
CA ASN A 3 50.63 0.21 -29.94
C ASN A 3 49.67 -0.97 -30.21
N SER A 4 50.17 -2.20 -30.13
CA SER A 4 49.48 -3.45 -30.49
C SER A 4 48.57 -4.00 -29.39
N ASN A 5 48.37 -3.28 -28.28
CA ASN A 5 47.67 -3.80 -27.09
C ASN A 5 46.16 -3.51 -27.05
N ALA A 6 45.58 -2.86 -28.08
CA ALA A 6 44.17 -2.49 -28.07
C ALA A 6 43.20 -3.60 -28.53
N SER A 7 43.67 -4.69 -29.15
CA SER A 7 42.79 -5.72 -29.72
C SER A 7 42.39 -6.83 -28.74
N SER A 8 43.10 -7.01 -27.62
CA SER A 8 42.80 -8.08 -26.65
C SER A 8 41.70 -7.72 -25.65
N ALA A 9 41.49 -6.43 -25.36
CA ALA A 9 40.46 -5.97 -24.41
C ALA A 9 39.02 -6.08 -24.97
N ALA A 10 38.84 -5.96 -26.29
CA ALA A 10 37.53 -6.01 -26.93
C ALA A 10 36.89 -7.42 -26.92
N GLY A 11 37.71 -8.48 -26.96
CA GLY A 11 37.22 -9.87 -26.94
C GLY A 11 36.66 -10.32 -25.58
N LEU A 12 37.23 -9.81 -24.48
CA LEU A 12 36.81 -10.15 -23.11
C LEU A 12 35.45 -9.53 -22.75
N ALA A 13 35.19 -8.30 -23.20
CA ALA A 13 33.90 -7.64 -22.95
C ALA A 13 32.73 -8.33 -23.68
N ALA A 14 32.96 -8.86 -24.89
CA ALA A 14 31.95 -9.58 -25.66
C ALA A 14 31.61 -10.96 -25.07
N GLY A 15 32.59 -11.65 -24.47
CA GLY A 15 32.40 -12.94 -23.82
C GLY A 15 31.64 -12.87 -22.49
N LEU A 16 31.94 -11.85 -21.66
CA LEU A 16 31.25 -11.64 -20.38
C LEU A 16 29.79 -11.22 -20.55
N GLY A 17 29.47 -10.40 -21.56
CA GLY A 17 28.09 -9.97 -21.82
C GLY A 17 27.12 -11.13 -22.11
N CYS A 18 27.61 -12.21 -22.74
CA CYS A 18 26.78 -13.34 -23.14
C CYS A 18 26.31 -14.23 -21.97
N LEU A 19 27.10 -14.30 -20.87
CA LEU A 19 26.74 -15.08 -19.67
C LEU A 19 26.08 -14.24 -18.57
N VAL A 20 26.41 -12.94 -18.50
CA VAL A 20 25.88 -12.05 -17.47
C VAL A 20 24.40 -11.75 -17.67
N VAL A 21 23.94 -11.56 -18.91
CA VAL A 21 22.53 -11.24 -19.19
C VAL A 21 21.58 -12.39 -18.81
N PRO A 22 21.81 -13.66 -19.18
CA PRO A 22 20.98 -14.78 -18.73
C PRO A 22 20.97 -14.92 -17.20
N LEU A 23 22.12 -14.71 -16.55
CA LEU A 23 22.22 -14.79 -15.10
C LEU A 23 21.40 -13.70 -14.41
N ILE A 24 21.44 -12.45 -14.89
CA ILE A 24 20.62 -11.35 -14.35
C ILE A 24 19.13 -11.64 -14.55
N ILE A 25 18.71 -12.15 -15.72
CA ILE A 25 17.31 -12.49 -16.00
C ILE A 25 16.81 -13.59 -15.06
N VAL A 26 17.64 -14.59 -14.75
CA VAL A 26 17.24 -15.69 -13.86
C VAL A 26 17.29 -15.28 -12.37
N LEU A 27 18.28 -14.51 -11.95
CA LEU A 27 18.43 -14.10 -10.56
C LEU A 27 17.50 -12.95 -10.16
N SER A 28 17.13 -12.07 -11.09
CA SER A 28 16.31 -10.89 -10.79
C SER A 28 14.96 -11.23 -10.14
N PRO A 29 14.16 -12.20 -10.64
CA PRO A 29 12.92 -12.60 -9.98
C PRO A 29 13.13 -13.18 -8.58
N ILE A 30 14.24 -13.90 -8.36
CA ILE A 30 14.56 -14.51 -7.06
C ILE A 30 14.94 -13.43 -6.06
N ILE A 31 15.81 -12.48 -6.45
CA ILE A 31 16.21 -11.35 -5.61
C ILE A 31 15.00 -10.48 -5.28
N PHE A 32 14.17 -10.19 -6.28
CA PHE A 32 12.91 -9.47 -6.09
C PHE A 32 11.99 -10.20 -5.12
N PHE A 33 11.86 -11.53 -5.23
CA PHE A 33 11.05 -12.33 -4.32
C PHE A 33 11.55 -12.26 -2.87
N ILE A 34 12.86 -12.41 -2.66
CA ILE A 34 13.48 -12.30 -1.33
C ILE A 34 13.23 -10.91 -0.74
N TYR A 35 13.45 -9.85 -1.54
CA TYR A 35 13.17 -8.47 -1.14
C TYR A 35 11.71 -8.27 -0.73
N MET A 36 10.77 -8.83 -1.50
CA MET A 36 9.34 -8.72 -1.24
C MET A 36 8.91 -9.45 0.03
N ILE A 37 9.46 -10.64 0.28
CA ILE A 37 9.20 -11.37 1.53
C ILE A 37 9.75 -10.60 2.72
N ASP A 38 10.98 -10.09 2.64
CA ASP A 38 11.60 -9.39 3.76
C ASP A 38 10.85 -8.08 4.10
N THR A 39 10.53 -7.30 3.06
CA THR A 39 9.84 -6.01 3.19
C THR A 39 8.39 -6.18 3.67
N TYR A 40 7.67 -7.19 3.16
CA TYR A 40 6.22 -7.34 3.37
C TYR A 40 5.84 -8.62 4.11
N LYS A 41 6.71 -9.12 5.00
CA LYS A 41 6.48 -10.39 5.72
C LYS A 41 5.15 -10.41 6.45
N LYS A 42 4.78 -9.34 7.16
CA LYS A 42 3.55 -9.31 7.98
C LYS A 42 2.33 -9.42 7.08
N GLU A 43 2.34 -8.68 5.98
CA GLU A 43 1.28 -8.61 5.02
C GLU A 43 1.14 -9.91 4.24
N ILE A 44 2.26 -10.55 3.85
CA ILE A 44 2.25 -11.82 3.12
C ILE A 44 1.75 -12.97 4.01
N PHE A 45 2.24 -13.06 5.25
CA PHE A 45 1.89 -14.17 6.15
C PHE A 45 0.50 -14.03 6.78
N PHE A 46 0.10 -12.82 7.18
CA PHE A 46 -1.20 -12.59 7.83
C PHE A 46 -2.29 -12.09 6.87
N GLY A 47 -1.92 -11.71 5.63
CA GLY A 47 -2.84 -11.42 4.54
C GLY A 47 -3.94 -10.44 4.91
N SER A 48 -5.18 -10.87 4.68
CA SER A 48 -6.38 -10.07 4.94
C SER A 48 -6.51 -9.64 6.40
N PHE A 49 -6.08 -10.45 7.37
CA PHE A 49 -6.20 -10.12 8.80
C PHE A 49 -5.33 -8.93 9.19
N TYR A 50 -4.12 -8.85 8.65
CA TYR A 50 -3.26 -7.70 8.89
C TYR A 50 -3.85 -6.43 8.31
N ILE A 51 -4.42 -6.48 7.10
CA ILE A 51 -5.06 -5.31 6.47
C ILE A 51 -6.31 -4.88 7.25
N ILE A 52 -7.10 -5.81 7.77
CA ILE A 52 -8.25 -5.49 8.65
C ILE A 52 -7.75 -4.83 9.93
N TYR A 53 -6.71 -5.37 10.57
CA TYR A 53 -6.10 -4.78 11.75
C TYR A 53 -5.57 -3.36 11.49
N ALA A 54 -4.87 -3.15 10.37
CA ALA A 54 -4.40 -1.85 9.94
C ALA A 54 -5.57 -0.88 9.68
N SER A 55 -6.64 -1.37 9.04
CA SER A 55 -7.86 -0.59 8.81
C SER A 55 -8.51 -0.11 10.11
N ILE A 56 -8.59 -1.01 11.11
CA ILE A 56 -9.10 -0.66 12.45
C ILE A 56 -8.20 0.40 13.09
N LYS A 57 -6.88 0.25 13.00
CA LYS A 57 -5.94 1.26 13.48
C LYS A 57 -6.17 2.62 12.83
N VAL A 58 -6.34 2.69 11.52
CA VAL A 58 -6.63 3.95 10.81
C VAL A 58 -7.95 4.55 11.28
N LEU A 59 -8.98 3.74 11.51
CA LEU A 59 -10.29 4.21 11.99
C LEU A 59 -10.25 4.72 13.43
N VAL A 60 -9.45 4.10 14.29
CA VAL A 60 -9.31 4.46 15.72
C VAL A 60 -8.40 5.66 15.89
N LEU A 61 -7.22 5.64 15.27
CA LEU A 61 -6.21 6.69 15.38
C LEU A 61 -6.50 7.88 14.46
N GLU A 62 -7.38 7.70 13.47
CA GLU A 62 -7.74 8.73 12.49
C GLU A 62 -6.56 9.22 11.63
N VAL A 63 -5.53 8.38 11.52
CA VAL A 63 -4.28 8.65 10.82
C VAL A 63 -4.14 7.63 9.68
N PRO A 64 -3.85 8.06 8.44
CA PRO A 64 -3.64 7.12 7.35
C PRO A 64 -2.40 6.26 7.61
N ALA A 65 -2.47 5.02 7.16
CA ALA A 65 -1.34 4.09 7.21
C ALA A 65 -0.75 3.89 5.80
N SER A 66 0.51 3.43 5.73
CA SER A 66 1.15 3.11 4.45
C SER A 66 0.31 2.12 3.66
N ASN A 67 0.10 2.40 2.36
CA ASN A 67 -0.71 1.56 1.50
C ASN A 67 -0.01 0.22 1.21
N PHE A 68 -0.79 -0.84 1.12
CA PHE A 68 -0.29 -2.12 0.64
C PHE A 68 0.08 -1.99 -0.86
N PRO A 69 1.28 -2.43 -1.29
CA PRO A 69 1.67 -2.25 -2.69
C PRO A 69 0.90 -3.20 -3.60
N TYR A 70 0.17 -2.64 -4.57
CA TYR A 70 -0.54 -3.43 -5.58
C TYR A 70 0.37 -4.38 -6.36
N GLY A 71 1.67 -4.05 -6.49
CA GLY A 71 2.67 -4.95 -7.07
C GLY A 71 2.83 -6.26 -6.30
N VAL A 72 2.76 -6.25 -4.96
CA VAL A 72 2.78 -7.47 -4.14
C VAL A 72 1.54 -8.31 -4.44
N LEU A 73 0.37 -7.67 -4.53
CA LEU A 73 -0.89 -8.36 -4.84
C LEU A 73 -0.84 -9.05 -6.20
N LEU A 74 -0.39 -8.33 -7.23
CA LEU A 74 -0.22 -8.87 -8.58
C LEU A 74 0.75 -10.06 -8.57
N PHE A 75 1.87 -9.92 -7.86
CA PHE A 75 2.87 -10.97 -7.73
C PHE A 75 2.32 -12.24 -7.04
N ILE A 76 1.58 -12.09 -5.94
CA ILE A 76 0.86 -13.20 -5.28
C ILE A 76 -0.12 -13.86 -6.25
N GLY A 77 -0.86 -13.07 -7.03
CA GLY A 77 -1.79 -13.58 -8.04
C GLY A 77 -1.10 -14.39 -9.14
N VAL A 78 0.06 -13.91 -9.63
CA VAL A 78 0.88 -14.62 -10.63
C VAL A 78 1.40 -15.94 -10.07
N ILE A 79 1.89 -15.97 -8.81
CA ILE A 79 2.32 -17.21 -8.16
C ILE A 79 1.16 -18.19 -8.05
N LEU A 80 0.01 -17.72 -7.55
CA LEU A 80 -1.18 -18.55 -7.38
C LEU A 80 -1.71 -19.11 -8.71
N TYR A 81 -1.64 -18.32 -9.79
CA TYR A 81 -2.00 -18.80 -11.12
C TYR A 81 -0.97 -19.80 -11.67
N GLY A 82 0.32 -19.48 -11.53
CA GLY A 82 1.43 -20.33 -11.97
C GLY A 82 1.45 -21.68 -11.27
N SER A 83 1.14 -21.72 -9.98
CA SER A 83 1.07 -22.96 -9.20
C SER A 83 0.00 -23.92 -9.73
N MET A 84 -1.10 -23.40 -10.26
CA MET A 84 -2.15 -24.22 -10.91
C MET A 84 -1.75 -24.67 -12.32
N MET A 85 -0.86 -23.94 -12.98
CA MET A 85 -0.42 -24.22 -14.35
C MET A 85 0.72 -25.24 -14.42
N ILE A 86 1.66 -25.20 -13.47
CA ILE A 86 2.84 -26.06 -13.47
C ILE A 86 2.49 -27.43 -12.87
N PRO A 87 2.58 -28.54 -13.62
CA PRO A 87 2.16 -29.86 -13.15
C PRO A 87 2.84 -30.29 -11.85
N LYS A 88 4.14 -29.99 -11.68
CA LYS A 88 4.92 -30.35 -10.48
C LYS A 88 4.47 -29.64 -9.20
N ILE A 89 3.91 -28.43 -9.31
CA ILE A 89 3.39 -27.70 -8.14
C ILE A 89 1.94 -28.12 -7.91
N ARG A 90 1.22 -28.39 -9.00
CA ARG A 90 -0.17 -28.85 -8.96
C ARG A 90 -0.36 -30.16 -8.19
N THR A 91 0.63 -31.05 -8.16
CA THR A 91 0.56 -32.28 -7.36
C THR A 91 0.22 -32.02 -5.89
N LEU A 92 0.66 -30.89 -5.31
CA LEU A 92 0.29 -30.49 -3.94
C LEU A 92 -1.22 -30.25 -3.80
N TYR A 93 -1.84 -29.70 -4.85
CA TYR A 93 -3.28 -29.47 -4.89
C TYR A 93 -4.06 -30.74 -5.20
N ASP A 94 -3.47 -31.67 -5.95
CA ASP A 94 -4.06 -32.97 -6.22
C ASP A 94 -4.13 -33.81 -4.92
N GLU A 95 -3.12 -33.69 -4.04
CA GLU A 95 -3.12 -34.29 -2.69
C GLU A 95 -4.08 -33.60 -1.70
N LEU A 96 -4.28 -32.29 -1.85
CA LEU A 96 -5.15 -31.48 -1.00
C LEU A 96 -6.13 -30.64 -1.84
N PRO A 97 -7.21 -31.23 -2.40
CA PRO A 97 -8.12 -30.54 -3.32
C PRO A 97 -8.78 -29.28 -2.72
N VAL A 98 -8.95 -29.25 -1.39
CA VAL A 98 -9.51 -28.11 -0.65
C VAL A 98 -8.56 -26.90 -0.66
N LEU A 99 -7.27 -27.09 -0.92
CA LEU A 99 -6.27 -26.03 -0.87
C LEU A 99 -6.47 -24.99 -1.98
N ILE A 100 -6.84 -25.41 -3.19
CA ILE A 100 -7.12 -24.47 -4.30
C ILE A 100 -8.24 -23.48 -3.96
N PRO A 101 -9.48 -23.93 -3.64
CA PRO A 101 -10.56 -23.01 -3.33
C PRO A 101 -10.24 -22.17 -2.08
N PHE A 102 -9.54 -22.74 -1.10
CA PHE A 102 -9.07 -21.98 0.06
C PHE A 102 -8.13 -20.82 -0.34
N LEU A 103 -7.09 -21.09 -1.12
CA LEU A 103 -6.14 -20.06 -1.57
C LEU A 103 -6.81 -19.01 -2.46
N GLN A 104 -7.75 -19.42 -3.31
CA GLN A 104 -8.57 -18.50 -4.11
C GLN A 104 -9.42 -17.58 -3.24
N MET A 105 -10.10 -18.14 -2.22
CA MET A 105 -10.87 -17.34 -1.26
C MET A 105 -9.97 -16.36 -0.53
N CYS A 106 -8.80 -16.79 -0.05
CA CYS A 106 -7.83 -15.92 0.60
C CYS A 106 -7.36 -14.78 -0.32
N PHE A 107 -7.08 -15.08 -1.59
CA PHE A 107 -6.62 -14.09 -2.57
C PHE A 107 -7.71 -13.07 -2.91
N LEU A 108 -8.94 -13.51 -3.16
CA LEU A 108 -10.08 -12.61 -3.44
C LEU A 108 -10.42 -11.74 -2.24
N MET A 109 -10.37 -12.30 -1.03
CA MET A 109 -10.57 -11.54 0.21
C MET A 109 -9.43 -10.54 0.46
N LEU A 110 -8.21 -10.86 0.05
CA LEU A 110 -7.08 -9.94 0.11
C LEU A 110 -7.30 -8.75 -0.82
N ILE A 111 -7.77 -8.98 -2.06
CA ILE A 111 -8.14 -7.91 -3.00
C ILE A 111 -9.19 -6.99 -2.36
N ALA A 112 -10.28 -7.55 -1.81
CA ALA A 112 -11.32 -6.76 -1.16
C ALA A 112 -10.79 -5.97 0.04
N SER A 113 -9.89 -6.57 0.84
CA SER A 113 -9.27 -5.92 1.99
C SER A 113 -8.42 -4.73 1.57
N ILE A 114 -7.64 -4.85 0.49
CA ILE A 114 -6.79 -3.76 -0.03
C ILE A 114 -7.65 -2.60 -0.55
N ILE A 115 -8.72 -2.89 -1.30
CA ILE A 115 -9.65 -1.86 -1.77
C ILE A 115 -10.32 -1.16 -0.59
N GLY A 116 -10.80 -1.93 0.40
CA GLY A 116 -11.39 -1.41 1.62
C GLY A 116 -10.44 -0.54 2.44
N PHE A 117 -9.18 -0.94 2.54
CA PHE A 117 -8.13 -0.18 3.21
C PHE A 117 -7.79 1.11 2.48
N TYR A 118 -7.74 1.09 1.15
CA TYR A 118 -7.55 2.29 0.33
C TYR A 118 -8.66 3.33 0.57
N ILE A 119 -9.92 2.90 0.66
CA ILE A 119 -11.07 3.79 0.96
C ILE A 119 -10.90 4.43 2.34
N ILE A 120 -10.53 3.64 3.35
CA ILE A 120 -10.30 4.13 4.71
C ILE A 120 -9.11 5.10 4.77
N ASN A 121 -8.01 4.81 4.09
CA ASN A 121 -6.87 5.72 3.98
C ASN A 121 -7.24 7.02 3.26
N ALA A 122 -8.02 6.97 2.19
CA ALA A 122 -8.49 8.16 1.47
C ALA A 122 -9.39 9.06 2.35
N TRP A 123 -10.13 8.47 3.28
CA TRP A 123 -10.84 9.20 4.34
C TRP A 123 -9.87 9.79 5.37
N ALA A 124 -8.92 9.01 5.89
CA ALA A 124 -8.01 9.47 6.93
C ALA A 124 -7.09 10.60 6.44
N ASP A 125 -6.53 10.47 5.24
CA ASP A 125 -5.56 11.42 4.70
C ASP A 125 -6.20 12.72 4.19
N ASN A 126 -7.30 12.62 3.43
CA ASN A 126 -7.86 13.75 2.67
C ASN A 126 -9.34 14.05 2.96
N GLN A 127 -9.92 13.36 3.94
CA GLN A 127 -11.34 13.49 4.31
C GLN A 127 -12.28 13.42 3.07
N THR A 128 -11.94 12.52 2.13
CA THR A 128 -12.65 12.39 0.85
C THR A 128 -14.12 12.00 1.02
N TYR A 129 -14.42 11.30 2.11
CA TYR A 129 -15.75 10.81 2.48
C TYR A 129 -16.05 11.21 3.93
N ALA A 130 -17.30 11.10 4.37
CA ALA A 130 -17.57 11.05 5.81
C ALA A 130 -17.03 9.73 6.41
N LYS A 131 -16.70 9.70 7.71
CA LYS A 131 -16.19 8.48 8.38
C LYS A 131 -17.16 7.30 8.21
N VAL A 132 -18.46 7.55 8.39
CA VAL A 132 -19.52 6.55 8.25
C VAL A 132 -19.59 6.03 6.81
N GLU A 133 -19.51 6.91 5.81
CA GLU A 133 -19.53 6.53 4.40
C GLU A 133 -18.32 5.67 4.02
N ALA A 134 -17.12 6.04 4.48
CA ALA A 134 -15.91 5.26 4.25
C ALA A 134 -16.04 3.83 4.82
N VAL A 135 -16.55 3.72 6.05
CA VAL A 135 -16.81 2.41 6.68
C VAL A 135 -17.84 1.61 5.89
N LEU A 136 -18.95 2.23 5.49
CA LEU A 136 -20.02 1.57 4.71
C LEU A 136 -19.51 1.09 3.34
N LEU A 137 -18.73 1.91 2.64
CA LEU A 137 -18.12 1.54 1.35
C LEU A 137 -17.12 0.39 1.50
N THR A 138 -16.31 0.40 2.55
CA THR A 138 -15.40 -0.71 2.87
C THR A 138 -16.18 -2.01 3.14
N VAL A 139 -17.20 -1.98 4.01
CA VAL A 139 -18.05 -3.16 4.29
C VAL A 139 -18.74 -3.65 3.02
N THR A 140 -19.26 -2.73 2.21
CA THR A 140 -19.91 -3.07 0.93
C THR A 140 -18.94 -3.79 -0.01
N THR A 141 -17.69 -3.37 -0.07
CA THR A 141 -16.64 -4.03 -0.87
C THR A 141 -16.45 -5.49 -0.45
N PHE A 142 -16.42 -5.76 0.86
CA PHE A 142 -16.33 -7.14 1.40
C PHE A 142 -17.58 -7.97 1.07
N VAL A 143 -18.78 -7.40 1.23
CA VAL A 143 -20.04 -8.08 0.92
C VAL A 143 -20.11 -8.42 -0.57
N LEU A 144 -19.79 -7.49 -1.45
CA LEU A 144 -19.78 -7.71 -2.90
C LEU A 144 -18.78 -8.80 -3.31
N MET A 145 -17.57 -8.78 -2.75
CA MET A 145 -16.58 -9.84 -3.01
C MET A 145 -17.07 -11.21 -2.51
N ARG A 146 -17.73 -11.24 -1.34
CA ARG A 146 -18.33 -12.48 -0.81
C ARG A 146 -19.46 -12.99 -1.70
N LEU A 147 -20.37 -12.13 -2.14
CA LEU A 147 -21.44 -12.49 -3.06
C LEU A 147 -20.89 -12.99 -4.41
N LEU A 148 -19.85 -12.36 -4.94
CA LEU A 148 -19.17 -12.79 -6.16
C LEU A 148 -18.60 -14.21 -6.00
N MET A 149 -17.89 -14.48 -4.90
CA MET A 149 -17.37 -15.81 -4.60
C MET A 149 -18.48 -16.84 -4.44
N SER A 150 -19.54 -16.52 -3.67
CA SER A 150 -20.68 -17.41 -3.48
C SER A 150 -21.38 -17.72 -4.81
N PHE A 151 -21.58 -16.72 -5.66
CA PHE A 151 -22.14 -16.91 -7.00
C PHE A 151 -21.25 -17.79 -7.87
N TRP A 152 -19.93 -17.60 -7.82
CA TRP A 152 -18.98 -18.40 -8.58
C TRP A 152 -19.03 -19.88 -8.16
N TYR A 153 -18.95 -20.18 -6.86
CA TYR A 153 -19.01 -21.55 -6.36
C TYR A 153 -20.39 -22.18 -6.48
N TYR A 154 -21.47 -21.38 -6.49
CA TYR A 154 -22.81 -21.86 -6.81
C TYR A 154 -22.91 -22.28 -8.28
N SER A 155 -22.37 -21.46 -9.19
CA SER A 155 -22.38 -21.75 -10.63
C SER A 155 -21.46 -22.93 -10.99
N PHE A 156 -20.42 -23.16 -10.18
CA PHE A 156 -19.39 -24.17 -10.41
C PHE A 156 -19.13 -24.99 -9.14
N PRO A 157 -20.07 -25.86 -8.73
CA PRO A 157 -19.95 -26.62 -7.49
C PRO A 157 -18.88 -27.71 -7.60
N ILE A 158 -18.02 -27.80 -6.59
CA ILE A 158 -16.89 -28.75 -6.52
C ILE A 158 -17.38 -30.20 -6.63
N SER A 159 -18.54 -30.53 -6.05
CA SER A 159 -19.10 -31.88 -6.07
C SER A 159 -19.43 -32.38 -7.47
N SER A 160 -19.89 -31.50 -8.35
CA SER A 160 -20.23 -31.86 -9.74
C SER A 160 -19.00 -32.27 -10.56
N MET A 161 -17.81 -31.93 -10.09
CA MET A 161 -16.55 -32.25 -10.76
C MET A 161 -16.10 -33.68 -10.46
N ILE A 162 -16.17 -34.12 -9.19
CA ILE A 162 -15.76 -35.47 -8.77
C ILE A 162 -16.59 -36.54 -9.49
N THR A 163 -17.91 -36.36 -9.59
CA THR A 163 -18.80 -37.34 -10.22
C THR A 163 -18.51 -37.54 -11.72
N ARG A 164 -18.11 -36.48 -12.43
CA ARG A 164 -17.77 -36.58 -13.86
C ARG A 164 -16.46 -37.31 -14.12
N GLU A 165 -15.50 -37.21 -13.21
CA GLU A 165 -14.22 -37.92 -13.29
C GLU A 165 -14.43 -39.42 -13.17
N GLU A 166 -15.21 -39.85 -12.17
CA GLU A 166 -15.51 -41.27 -11.95
C GLU A 166 -16.26 -41.88 -13.16
N GLU A 167 -17.22 -41.15 -13.75
CA GLU A 167 -17.91 -41.60 -14.96
C GLU A 167 -16.98 -41.73 -16.18
N GLN A 168 -16.03 -40.79 -16.37
CA GLN A 168 -15.10 -40.84 -17.49
C GLN A 168 -14.07 -41.97 -17.35
N ASP A 169 -13.56 -42.20 -16.13
CA ASP A 169 -12.63 -43.30 -15.87
C ASP A 169 -13.31 -44.66 -16.07
N ILE A 170 -14.55 -44.81 -15.59
CA ILE A 170 -15.35 -46.03 -15.80
C ILE A 170 -15.57 -46.27 -17.31
N GLN A 171 -15.90 -45.24 -18.08
CA GLN A 171 -16.08 -45.35 -19.53
C GLN A 171 -14.76 -45.70 -20.25
N ALA A 172 -13.65 -45.07 -19.87
CA ALA A 172 -12.34 -45.35 -20.47
C ALA A 172 -11.87 -46.79 -20.22
N ILE A 173 -12.14 -47.33 -19.02
CA ILE A 173 -11.84 -48.71 -18.65
C ILE A 173 -12.68 -49.69 -19.49
N GLN A 174 -13.97 -49.39 -19.70
CA GLN A 174 -14.86 -50.28 -20.47
C GLN A 174 -14.52 -50.32 -21.97
N VAL A 175 -14.04 -49.21 -22.55
CA VAL A 175 -13.80 -49.13 -24.00
C VAL A 175 -12.45 -49.70 -24.43
N ASN A 176 -11.39 -49.58 -23.61
CA ASN A 176 -10.02 -49.86 -24.05
C ASN A 176 -9.34 -51.09 -23.43
N GLY A 177 -10.02 -51.89 -22.61
CA GLY A 177 -9.56 -53.24 -22.25
C GLY A 177 -8.16 -53.35 -21.61
N GLY A 178 -7.63 -52.28 -20.99
CA GLY A 178 -6.35 -52.30 -20.28
C GLY A 178 -5.27 -51.42 -20.89
N SER A 179 -5.42 -50.11 -20.78
CA SER A 179 -4.35 -49.15 -20.46
C SER A 179 -4.96 -47.75 -20.48
N VAL A 180 -5.20 -47.20 -19.30
CA VAL A 180 -5.75 -45.85 -19.15
C VAL A 180 -4.63 -44.86 -19.47
N SER A 181 -4.67 -44.28 -20.67
CA SER A 181 -3.89 -43.09 -20.97
C SER A 181 -4.50 -41.95 -20.14
N GLN A 182 -3.78 -41.52 -19.10
CA GLN A 182 -4.19 -40.38 -18.28
C GLN A 182 -4.10 -39.11 -19.12
N THR A 183 -5.18 -38.77 -19.83
CA THR A 183 -5.33 -37.42 -20.38
C THR A 183 -5.44 -36.43 -19.21
N PRO A 184 -4.68 -35.33 -19.23
CA PRO A 184 -4.69 -34.36 -18.14
C PRO A 184 -6.10 -33.80 -17.93
N LEU A 185 -6.63 -33.99 -16.72
CA LEU A 185 -7.99 -33.70 -16.32
C LEU A 185 -8.44 -32.25 -16.63
N PRO A 186 -9.71 -32.03 -17.01
CA PRO A 186 -10.30 -30.71 -17.18
C PRO A 186 -10.46 -29.93 -15.85
N HIS A 187 -10.22 -30.59 -14.70
CA HIS A 187 -10.37 -30.08 -13.34
C HIS A 187 -9.69 -28.71 -13.10
N GLY A 188 -8.52 -28.48 -13.70
CA GLY A 188 -7.76 -27.25 -13.48
C GLY A 188 -8.35 -26.01 -14.16
N TRP A 189 -9.14 -26.14 -15.23
CA TRP A 189 -9.45 -25.01 -16.11
C TRP A 189 -10.32 -23.94 -15.45
N MET A 190 -11.25 -24.32 -14.59
CA MET A 190 -12.25 -23.38 -14.03
C MET A 190 -11.68 -22.55 -12.89
N HIS A 191 -10.90 -23.18 -12.01
CA HIS A 191 -10.18 -22.48 -10.96
C HIS A 191 -9.13 -21.53 -11.54
N LYS A 192 -8.45 -21.93 -12.61
CA LYS A 192 -7.53 -21.06 -13.35
C LYS A 192 -8.24 -19.84 -13.92
N ASN A 193 -9.44 -19.99 -14.48
CA ASN A 193 -10.19 -18.88 -15.05
C ASN A 193 -10.60 -17.84 -14.00
N LEU A 194 -11.00 -18.26 -12.79
CA LEU A 194 -11.30 -17.33 -11.70
C LEU A 194 -10.07 -16.51 -11.30
N VAL A 195 -8.94 -17.18 -11.08
CA VAL A 195 -7.69 -16.52 -10.69
C VAL A 195 -7.19 -15.62 -11.82
N LEU A 196 -7.32 -16.06 -13.08
CA LEU A 196 -6.98 -15.24 -14.25
C LEU A 196 -7.85 -14.00 -14.34
N PHE A 197 -9.17 -14.11 -14.14
CA PHE A 197 -10.07 -12.96 -14.10
C PHE A 197 -9.69 -11.99 -12.96
N ALA A 198 -9.42 -12.52 -11.77
CA ALA A 198 -8.97 -11.72 -10.64
C ALA A 198 -7.62 -11.03 -10.92
N LEU A 199 -6.70 -11.72 -11.59
CA LEU A 199 -5.39 -11.19 -11.98
C LEU A 199 -5.53 -10.07 -13.02
N ILE A 200 -6.37 -10.26 -14.04
CA ILE A 200 -6.71 -9.23 -15.02
C ILE A 200 -7.30 -8.01 -14.32
N PHE A 201 -8.24 -8.22 -13.38
CA PHE A 201 -8.81 -7.14 -12.57
C PHE A 201 -7.75 -6.41 -11.76
N VAL A 202 -6.88 -7.12 -11.04
CA VAL A 202 -5.77 -6.54 -10.26
C VAL A 202 -4.77 -5.80 -11.15
N PHE A 203 -4.52 -6.28 -12.36
CA PHE A 203 -3.67 -5.62 -13.34
C PHE A 203 -4.26 -4.27 -13.77
N PHE A 204 -5.54 -4.23 -14.15
CA PHE A 204 -6.22 -2.97 -14.45
C PHE A 204 -6.32 -2.04 -13.25
N LEU A 205 -6.55 -2.57 -12.05
CA LEU A 205 -6.54 -1.82 -10.80
C LEU A 205 -5.17 -1.19 -10.55
N THR A 206 -4.10 -1.94 -10.79
CA THR A 206 -2.71 -1.48 -10.68
C THR A 206 -2.46 -0.35 -11.68
N ILE A 207 -2.84 -0.50 -12.96
CA ILE A 207 -2.72 0.57 -13.96
C ILE A 207 -3.52 1.81 -13.56
N PHE A 208 -4.76 1.64 -13.09
CA PHE A 208 -5.61 2.73 -12.65
C PHE A 208 -4.94 3.51 -11.52
N PHE A 209 -4.39 2.83 -10.50
CA PHE A 209 -3.70 3.50 -9.41
C PHE A 209 -2.33 4.08 -9.80
N LEU A 210 -1.60 3.43 -10.70
CA LEU A 210 -0.38 4.01 -11.28
C LEU A 210 -0.68 5.30 -12.05
N SER A 211 -1.84 5.39 -12.73
CA SER A 211 -2.26 6.64 -13.38
C SER A 211 -2.66 7.74 -12.40
N LYS A 212 -2.86 7.38 -11.12
CA LYS A 212 -3.20 8.28 -10.01
C LYS A 212 -2.03 8.54 -9.09
N THR A 213 -0.80 8.12 -9.44
CA THR A 213 0.37 8.56 -8.68
C THR A 213 0.35 10.08 -8.63
N PRO A 214 0.36 10.68 -7.43
CA PRO A 214 0.49 12.12 -7.34
C PRO A 214 1.73 12.54 -8.15
N PRO A 215 1.72 13.74 -8.76
CA PRO A 215 2.92 14.28 -9.39
C PRO A 215 4.11 14.12 -8.45
N VAL A 216 5.30 13.89 -9.02
CA VAL A 216 6.52 13.94 -8.23
C VAL A 216 6.52 15.28 -7.52
N LEU A 217 6.61 15.25 -6.19
CA LEU A 217 6.55 16.43 -5.36
C LEU A 217 7.60 17.43 -5.86
N ASP A 218 7.15 18.57 -6.36
CA ASP A 218 8.03 19.63 -6.87
C ASP A 218 8.79 20.22 -5.68
N THR A 219 10.01 19.73 -5.47
CA THR A 219 10.85 20.12 -4.35
C THR A 219 11.17 21.61 -4.38
N ASP A 220 11.37 22.20 -5.56
CA ASP A 220 11.71 23.61 -5.70
C ASP A 220 10.54 24.51 -5.29
N LYS A 221 9.32 24.13 -5.70
CA LYS A 221 8.10 24.80 -5.25
C LYS A 221 7.87 24.58 -3.76
N LEU A 222 8.07 23.36 -3.28
CA LEU A 222 7.90 23.00 -1.88
C LEU A 222 8.83 23.79 -0.96
N MET A 223 10.11 23.94 -1.31
CA MET A 223 11.06 24.69 -0.48
C MET A 223 10.74 26.19 -0.43
N LYS A 224 10.08 26.74 -1.45
CA LYS A 224 9.67 28.16 -1.49
C LYS A 224 8.35 28.42 -0.79
N GLU A 225 7.35 27.59 -1.06
CA GLU A 225 5.99 27.79 -0.56
C GLU A 225 5.77 27.14 0.81
N GLN A 226 6.51 26.07 1.11
CA GLN A 226 6.37 25.21 2.29
C GLN A 226 4.97 24.60 2.42
N ILE A 227 4.25 24.49 1.30
CA ILE A 227 2.88 24.01 1.21
C ILE A 227 2.78 23.00 0.07
N SER A 228 2.13 21.86 0.30
CA SER A 228 1.79 20.89 -0.74
C SER A 228 0.36 20.39 -0.60
N ARG A 229 -0.28 20.10 -1.73
CA ARG A 229 -1.56 19.36 -1.78
C ARG A 229 -1.38 17.87 -2.08
N GLU A 230 -0.16 17.48 -2.43
CA GLU A 230 0.17 16.14 -2.93
C GLU A 230 0.83 15.28 -1.85
N ALA A 231 1.44 15.92 -0.85
CA ALA A 231 2.03 15.21 0.27
C ALA A 231 0.97 14.54 1.14
N ALA A 232 1.03 13.21 1.18
CA ALA A 232 0.27 12.39 2.13
C ALA A 232 0.76 12.64 3.57
N ALA A 233 -0.11 12.42 4.56
CA ALA A 233 0.33 12.44 5.94
C ALA A 233 1.33 11.31 6.20
N GLY A 234 2.40 11.60 6.93
CA GLY A 234 3.52 10.68 7.17
C GLY A 234 4.58 10.67 6.07
N ALA A 235 4.47 11.55 5.06
CA ALA A 235 5.50 11.68 4.04
C ALA A 235 6.83 12.16 4.65
N ILE A 236 7.90 11.44 4.32
CA ILE A 236 9.28 11.79 4.64
C ILE A 236 9.86 12.52 3.41
N LEU A 237 10.42 13.72 3.61
CA LEU A 237 11.02 14.52 2.54
C LEU A 237 12.52 14.27 2.41
N PHE A 238 13.20 14.10 3.54
CA PHE A 238 14.65 13.95 3.60
C PHE A 238 14.96 12.71 4.43
N TYR A 239 15.90 11.90 3.93
CA TYR A 239 16.38 10.71 4.64
C TYR A 239 17.64 11.00 5.47
N ASP A 240 18.10 12.25 5.42
CA ASP A 240 19.22 12.82 6.17
C ASP A 240 18.73 14.12 6.83
N GLU A 241 19.39 14.56 7.91
CA GLU A 241 19.07 15.76 8.70
C GLU A 241 19.28 17.10 7.93
N GLU A 242 18.59 17.28 6.80
CA GLU A 242 18.73 18.43 5.93
C GLU A 242 17.55 19.40 6.07
N LYS A 243 17.86 20.70 6.14
CA LYS A 243 16.87 21.79 6.27
C LYS A 243 16.60 22.53 4.96
N ASN A 244 16.93 21.93 3.82
CA ASN A 244 17.04 22.50 2.47
C ASN A 244 16.13 23.69 2.13
N GLY A 245 16.42 24.89 2.65
CA GLY A 245 15.66 26.10 2.39
C GLY A 245 14.32 26.26 3.13
N ILE A 246 13.89 25.30 3.96
CA ILE A 246 12.68 25.44 4.79
C ILE A 246 12.99 26.37 5.97
N GLN A 247 12.10 27.34 6.20
CA GLN A 247 12.24 28.34 7.27
C GLN A 247 11.06 28.32 8.22
N ALA A 248 11.29 28.78 9.45
CA ALA A 248 10.22 28.94 10.44
C ALA A 248 9.22 29.99 9.95
N LYS A 249 7.95 29.59 9.82
CA LYS A 249 6.90 30.44 9.22
C LYS A 249 5.54 30.24 9.89
N ASN A 250 4.78 31.32 9.97
CA ASN A 250 3.36 31.29 10.34
C ASN A 250 2.49 31.09 9.10
N PHE A 251 1.41 30.32 9.23
CA PHE A 251 0.51 30.02 8.13
C PHE A 251 -0.91 30.47 8.41
N GLU A 252 -1.57 31.00 7.38
CA GLU A 252 -3.01 31.10 7.34
C GLU A 252 -3.56 29.87 6.64
N VAL A 253 -4.39 29.09 7.34
CA VAL A 253 -4.97 27.88 6.76
C VAL A 253 -6.17 28.30 5.90
N PRO A 254 -6.21 27.89 4.62
CA PRO A 254 -7.31 28.22 3.72
C PRO A 254 -8.65 27.79 4.29
N VAL A 255 -9.70 28.52 3.90
CA VAL A 255 -11.06 28.40 4.42
C VAL A 255 -11.50 26.95 4.63
N LEU A 256 -11.77 26.61 5.89
CA LEU A 256 -12.38 25.35 6.30
C LEU A 256 -13.89 25.46 6.11
N THR A 257 -14.53 24.45 5.51
CA THR A 257 -16.01 24.39 5.41
C THR A 257 -16.63 24.43 6.81
N ARG A 258 -17.91 24.85 6.92
CA ARG A 258 -18.70 25.20 8.13
C ARG A 258 -18.75 24.14 9.27
N SER A 259 -17.62 23.58 9.69
CA SER A 259 -17.49 22.69 10.83
C SER A 259 -17.03 23.50 12.04
N VAL A 260 -17.53 23.10 13.22
CA VAL A 260 -17.15 23.69 14.52
C VAL A 260 -15.72 23.30 14.91
N SER A 261 -15.21 22.22 14.32
CA SER A 261 -13.86 21.71 14.53
C SER A 261 -13.32 21.08 13.25
N THR A 262 -11.99 20.98 13.14
CA THR A 262 -11.31 20.26 12.08
C THR A 262 -10.29 19.29 12.67
N ARG A 263 -9.87 18.32 11.87
CA ARG A 263 -8.79 17.38 12.23
C ARG A 263 -7.47 17.97 11.77
N MET A 264 -6.48 17.94 12.65
CA MET A 264 -5.09 18.30 12.37
C MET A 264 -4.23 17.06 12.53
N LEU A 265 -3.37 16.79 11.55
CA LEU A 265 -2.34 15.75 11.62
C LEU A 265 -0.98 16.43 11.75
N ILE A 266 -0.11 15.92 12.62
CA ILE A 266 1.28 16.38 12.76
C ILE A 266 2.25 15.20 12.80
N TRP A 267 3.38 15.31 12.13
CA TRP A 267 4.44 14.31 12.10
C TRP A 267 5.80 14.98 11.82
N ASP A 268 6.88 14.26 12.09
CA ASP A 268 8.21 14.62 11.61
C ASP A 268 8.37 14.17 10.15
N TYR A 269 8.71 15.10 9.25
CA TYR A 269 8.95 14.77 7.84
C TYR A 269 10.41 14.43 7.54
N ASN A 270 11.29 14.42 8.54
CA ASN A 270 12.72 14.12 8.41
C ASN A 270 13.08 12.78 9.07
N LEU A 271 14.37 12.48 9.22
CA LEU A 271 14.83 11.32 9.97
C LEU A 271 14.40 11.42 11.44
N GLU A 272 13.75 10.38 11.97
CA GLU A 272 13.28 10.37 13.36
C GLU A 272 14.43 10.46 14.37
N ASP A 273 14.41 11.51 15.19
CA ASP A 273 15.40 11.78 16.25
C ASP A 273 14.77 11.97 17.65
N ASN A 274 13.45 11.76 17.78
CA ASN A 274 12.66 11.94 19.00
C ASN A 274 12.56 13.39 19.50
N ASP A 275 12.47 14.31 18.56
CA ASP A 275 12.08 15.69 18.81
C ASP A 275 10.74 15.85 19.51
N LYS A 276 10.62 16.92 20.30
CA LYS A 276 9.41 17.19 21.09
C LYS A 276 8.84 18.56 20.83
N VAL A 277 7.53 18.60 20.64
CA VAL A 277 6.75 19.83 20.55
C VAL A 277 5.62 19.86 21.56
N GLN A 278 5.18 21.07 21.89
CA GLN A 278 3.95 21.35 22.60
C GLN A 278 2.97 22.02 21.65
N ILE A 279 1.72 21.54 21.67
CA ILE A 279 0.65 22.10 20.85
C ILE A 279 -0.28 22.90 21.76
N LEU A 280 -0.53 24.15 21.37
CA LEU A 280 -1.48 25.04 22.03
C LEU A 280 -2.58 25.43 21.07
N VAL A 281 -3.80 25.56 21.58
CA VAL A 281 -4.96 26.09 20.85
C VAL A 281 -5.45 27.32 21.62
N ASP A 282 -5.45 28.47 20.96
CA ASP A 282 -5.79 29.78 21.55
C ASP A 282 -5.02 30.04 22.86
N GLY A 283 -3.73 29.67 22.86
CA GLY A 283 -2.81 29.82 23.99
C GLY A 283 -2.94 28.77 25.10
N LYS A 284 -3.88 27.82 25.01
CA LYS A 284 -4.04 26.74 26.00
C LYS A 284 -3.39 25.44 25.49
N PRO A 285 -2.54 24.77 26.28
CA PRO A 285 -1.95 23.50 25.88
C PRO A 285 -3.05 22.42 25.78
N ILE A 286 -3.08 21.71 24.65
CA ILE A 286 -3.94 20.51 24.50
C ILE A 286 -3.21 19.23 24.96
N HIS A 287 -1.87 19.28 24.99
CA HIS A 287 -1.00 18.21 25.46
C HIS A 287 0.30 18.82 25.99
N ASP A 288 0.90 18.23 27.03
CA ASP A 288 2.11 18.79 27.66
C ASP A 288 3.31 18.78 26.73
N SER A 289 3.55 17.63 26.08
CA SER A 289 4.47 17.49 24.95
C SER A 289 4.11 16.25 24.15
N ILE A 290 4.48 16.22 22.87
CA ILE A 290 4.43 15.03 22.03
C ILE A 290 5.81 14.79 21.42
N VAL A 291 6.18 13.52 21.27
CA VAL A 291 7.35 13.13 20.48
C VAL A 291 6.92 13.07 19.02
N LEU A 292 7.62 13.78 18.16
CA LEU A 292 7.41 13.72 16.74
C LEU A 292 8.08 12.45 16.18
N THR A 293 7.35 11.77 15.31
CA THR A 293 7.79 10.59 14.57
C THR A 293 7.29 10.73 13.14
N ASN A 294 7.74 9.90 12.22
CA ASN A 294 7.20 9.84 10.86
C ASN A 294 5.77 9.28 10.83
N THR A 295 5.29 8.68 11.93
CA THR A 295 3.89 8.29 12.09
C THR A 295 3.08 9.49 12.57
N PRO A 296 2.07 9.96 11.81
CA PRO A 296 1.30 11.12 12.23
C PRO A 296 0.48 10.90 13.48
N VAL A 297 0.25 11.99 14.20
CA VAL A 297 -0.66 12.06 15.34
C VAL A 297 -1.81 12.99 14.99
N ALA A 298 -3.04 12.57 15.27
CA ALA A 298 -4.24 13.34 15.00
C ALA A 298 -4.74 14.10 16.23
N PHE A 299 -5.18 15.34 16.02
CA PHE A 299 -5.86 16.19 16.99
C PHE A 299 -7.14 16.76 16.40
N THR A 300 -8.15 16.96 17.24
CA THR A 300 -9.34 17.73 16.88
C THR A 300 -9.20 19.13 17.45
N VAL A 301 -9.30 20.14 16.60
CA VAL A 301 -9.11 21.56 16.95
C VAL A 301 -10.33 22.38 16.54
N PRO A 302 -10.78 23.35 17.35
CA PRO A 302 -11.93 24.19 17.05
C PRO A 302 -11.67 25.13 15.86
N VAL A 303 -12.72 25.55 15.18
CA VAL A 303 -12.68 26.54 14.09
C VAL A 303 -13.71 27.64 14.38
N PRO A 304 -13.32 28.93 14.43
CA PRO A 304 -11.97 29.44 14.27
C PRO A 304 -11.07 29.19 15.50
N SER A 305 -9.76 29.14 15.28
CA SER A 305 -8.76 29.12 16.36
C SER A 305 -7.36 29.47 15.83
N VAL A 306 -6.42 29.73 16.74
CA VAL A 306 -5.00 29.84 16.45
C VAL A 306 -4.29 28.66 17.10
N ILE A 307 -3.67 27.82 16.28
CA ILE A 307 -2.87 26.69 16.75
C ILE A 307 -1.41 27.14 16.81
N THR A 308 -0.77 26.96 17.95
CA THR A 308 0.64 27.27 18.15
C THR A 308 1.42 25.98 18.37
N ILE A 309 2.44 25.76 17.54
CA ILE A 309 3.41 24.68 17.72
C ILE A 309 4.67 25.28 18.34
N LYS A 310 5.00 24.84 19.55
CA LYS A 310 6.17 25.30 20.31
C LYS A 310 7.22 24.20 20.37
N GLY A 311 8.46 24.50 19.99
CA GLY A 311 9.58 23.58 20.13
C GLY A 311 9.97 23.39 21.61
N ILE A 312 10.10 22.14 22.06
CA ILE A 312 10.44 21.81 23.46
C ILE A 312 11.84 21.21 23.55
N GLN A 313 12.14 20.24 22.70
CA GLN A 313 13.41 19.53 22.71
C GLN A 313 13.78 19.16 21.27
N ASP A 314 15.05 19.35 20.95
CA ASP A 314 15.70 19.04 19.68
C ASP A 314 16.86 18.08 19.98
N GLN A 315 16.93 16.92 19.33
CA GLN A 315 17.99 15.90 19.57
C GLN A 315 19.07 15.86 18.49
N GLY A 316 19.00 16.73 17.47
CA GLY A 316 19.85 16.68 16.28
C GLY A 316 19.09 17.29 15.12
N GLY A 317 19.77 17.67 14.04
CA GLY A 317 19.10 17.98 12.77
C GLY A 317 18.11 19.16 12.71
N GLY A 318 17.73 19.76 13.84
CA GLY A 318 16.65 20.75 13.95
C GLY A 318 15.26 20.16 13.98
N LEU A 319 14.39 20.83 14.75
CA LEU A 319 12.98 20.45 14.85
C LEU A 319 12.17 20.71 13.58
N THR A 320 12.04 19.66 12.77
CA THR A 320 11.24 19.58 11.55
C THR A 320 9.87 18.97 11.80
N TYR A 321 8.82 19.54 11.22
CA TYR A 321 7.48 18.95 11.31
C TYR A 321 6.58 19.39 10.17
N ALA A 322 5.64 18.53 9.84
CA ALA A 322 4.58 18.81 8.88
C ALA A 322 3.23 18.83 9.61
N VAL A 323 2.36 19.74 9.20
CA VAL A 323 0.98 19.83 9.67
C VAL A 323 0.05 19.67 8.47
N LYS A 324 -0.90 18.73 8.55
CA LYS A 324 -1.93 18.54 7.51
C LYS A 324 -3.32 18.75 8.08
N PHE A 325 -4.15 19.46 7.32
CA PHE A 325 -5.59 19.57 7.58
C PHE A 325 -6.34 18.77 6.49
N PRO A 326 -6.78 17.53 6.76
CA PRO A 326 -7.37 16.65 5.75
C PRO A 326 -8.49 17.31 4.93
N GLN A 327 -9.32 18.12 5.57
CA GLN A 327 -10.41 18.87 4.95
C GLN A 327 -9.97 19.82 3.82
N THR A 328 -8.80 20.45 3.94
CA THR A 328 -8.27 21.36 2.91
C THR A 328 -7.30 20.66 1.96
N ARG A 329 -6.84 19.45 2.33
CA ARG A 329 -5.80 18.67 1.67
C ARG A 329 -4.42 19.34 1.65
N TYR A 330 -4.25 20.47 2.35
CA TYR A 330 -2.96 21.13 2.46
C TYR A 330 -2.12 20.54 3.57
N THR A 331 -0.87 20.26 3.22
CA THR A 331 0.23 19.91 4.10
C THR A 331 1.20 21.09 4.15
N PHE A 332 1.50 21.56 5.36
CA PHE A 332 2.39 22.67 5.65
C PHE A 332 3.67 22.12 6.27
N PHE A 333 4.82 22.40 5.66
CA PHE A 333 6.13 21.96 6.14
C PHE A 333 6.80 23.10 6.88
N ASN A 334 7.39 22.83 8.03
CA ASN A 334 7.91 23.88 8.88
C ASN A 334 9.07 23.39 9.74
N ILE A 335 9.84 24.36 10.24
CA ILE A 335 10.84 24.14 11.28
C ILE A 335 10.56 25.07 12.46
N VAL A 336 10.92 24.65 13.66
CA VAL A 336 10.84 25.52 14.84
C VAL A 336 12.11 25.36 15.68
N ALA A 337 12.61 26.45 16.25
CA ALA A 337 13.73 26.34 17.19
C ALA A 337 13.22 25.85 18.57
N VAL A 338 14.10 25.35 19.42
CA VAL A 338 13.79 25.11 20.83
C VAL A 338 13.31 26.42 21.47
N ASN A 339 12.15 26.37 22.15
CA ASN A 339 11.39 27.52 22.65
C ASN A 339 10.82 28.48 21.59
N GLY A 340 11.11 28.26 20.32
CA GLY A 340 10.48 28.95 19.20
C GLY A 340 9.01 28.55 19.06
N VAL A 341 8.26 29.37 18.34
CA VAL A 341 6.84 29.15 18.08
C VAL A 341 6.49 29.45 16.64
N ASN A 342 5.65 28.61 16.04
CA ASN A 342 4.95 28.93 14.79
C ASN A 342 3.45 28.80 15.00
N THR A 343 2.68 29.53 14.21
CA THR A 343 1.23 29.62 14.34
C THR A 343 0.50 29.25 13.06
N TYR A 344 -0.64 28.61 13.21
CA TYR A 344 -1.58 28.24 12.15
C TYR A 344 -2.93 28.86 12.47
N THR A 345 -3.33 29.88 11.70
CA THR A 345 -4.59 30.58 11.91
C THR A 345 -5.71 29.92 11.11
N LEU A 346 -6.69 29.34 11.79
CA LEU A 346 -7.86 28.71 11.17
C LEU A 346 -8.98 29.75 11.02
N LYS A 347 -9.28 30.12 9.77
CA LYS A 347 -10.36 31.06 9.45
C LYS A 347 -11.66 30.30 9.13
N PRO A 348 -12.83 30.78 9.59
CA PRO A 348 -14.10 30.20 9.21
C PRO A 348 -14.45 30.58 7.76
N THR A 349 -15.35 29.83 7.12
CA THR A 349 -15.95 30.27 5.84
C THR A 349 -16.75 31.56 6.09
N PRO A 350 -16.55 32.62 5.28
CA PRO A 350 -17.35 33.84 5.38
C PRO A 350 -18.85 33.61 5.13
#